data_AF-A0A1H5ZSZ2-F1
#
_entry.id   AF-A0A1H5ZSZ2-F1
#
_cell.length_a   1.000
_cell.length_b   1.000
_cell.length_c   1.000
_cell.angle_alpha   90.00
_cell.angle_beta   90.00
_cell.angle_gamma   90.00
#
_symmetry.space_group_name_H-M   'P 1'
#
loop_
_entity.id
_entity.type
_entity.pdbx_description
1 polymer ?
#
loop_
_entity_poly.entity_id
_entity_poly.type
_entity_poly.pdbx_seq_one_letter_code
_entity_poly.pdbx_strand_id
1 'polypeptide(L)'
;MCLKKTEQKEYAKFLFTEKNSTQKEIAEKVGVTEKTLIKWIGENDGEWKKLKKSLMTTKSAQINNLYEILERTNDEIKNRPVVYDIPAHYLKPIKVKNADGSESVEFIKYDKEDFPIKIGNFANTKDSATIQGITSSINKLEGETSIGDSVNVGMEFCEYVSDIDFPFAQKIAEYFDMFIRQQLQ
;
A
#
# COMPACT_ATOMS: atom_id res chain seq x y z
N MET A 1 -31.95 15.50 -6.28
CA MET A 1 -31.36 16.19 -5.11
C MET A 1 -30.38 17.22 -5.64
N CYS A 2 -30.67 18.52 -5.51
CA CYS A 2 -29.79 19.58 -6.02
C CYS A 2 -28.69 19.87 -4.99
N LEU A 3 -27.52 19.26 -5.17
CA LEU A 3 -26.30 19.73 -4.52
C LEU A 3 -26.00 21.17 -4.98
N LYS A 4 -25.45 22.00 -4.10
CA LYS A 4 -24.99 23.35 -4.50
C LYS A 4 -23.85 23.21 -5.50
N LYS A 5 -23.73 24.15 -6.45
CA LYS A 5 -22.73 24.11 -7.54
C LYS A 5 -21.28 23.94 -7.05
N THR A 6 -20.97 24.44 -5.86
CA THR A 6 -19.67 24.25 -5.19
C THR A 6 -19.46 22.80 -4.74
N GLU A 7 -20.46 22.19 -4.10
CA GLU A 7 -20.43 20.78 -3.67
C GLU A 7 -20.34 19.84 -4.88
N GLN A 8 -21.03 20.16 -5.97
CA GLN A 8 -20.91 19.43 -7.24
C GLN A 8 -19.48 19.47 -7.79
N LYS A 9 -18.83 20.65 -7.76
CA LYS A 9 -17.47 20.81 -8.27
C LYS A 9 -16.43 20.13 -7.37
N GLU A 10 -16.59 20.18 -6.05
CA GLU A 10 -15.73 19.45 -5.10
C GLU A 10 -15.88 17.93 -5.24
N TYR A 11 -17.12 17.43 -5.35
CA TYR A 11 -17.38 16.02 -5.57
C TYR A 11 -16.81 15.55 -6.92
N ALA A 12 -16.95 16.35 -7.98
CA ALA A 12 -16.33 16.08 -9.28
C ALA A 12 -14.78 16.05 -9.19
N LYS A 13 -14.18 16.96 -8.42
CA LYS A 13 -12.72 16.99 -8.19
C LYS A 13 -12.24 15.72 -7.51
N PHE A 14 -12.93 15.29 -6.45
CA PHE A 14 -12.63 14.05 -5.75
C PHE A 14 -12.72 12.83 -6.68
N LEU A 15 -13.80 12.72 -7.46
CA LEU A 15 -13.95 11.61 -8.40
C LEU A 15 -12.90 11.60 -9.51
N PHE A 16 -12.51 12.77 -10.01
CA PHE A 16 -11.49 12.90 -11.07
C PHE A 16 -10.08 12.58 -10.58
N THR A 17 -9.75 12.95 -9.34
CA THR A 17 -8.40 12.87 -8.78
C THR A 17 -8.14 11.58 -8.00
N GLU A 18 -9.10 11.10 -7.20
CA GLU A 18 -8.92 9.93 -6.33
C GLU A 18 -9.55 8.66 -6.89
N LYS A 19 -10.70 8.77 -7.58
CA LYS A 19 -11.44 7.60 -8.12
C LYS A 19 -11.16 7.31 -9.58
N ASN A 20 -10.36 8.15 -10.24
CA ASN A 20 -9.96 8.02 -11.63
C ASN A 20 -11.13 7.77 -12.63
N SER A 21 -12.35 8.17 -12.26
CA SER A 21 -13.56 7.91 -13.05
C SER A 21 -13.54 8.72 -14.35
N THR A 22 -14.27 8.27 -15.39
CA THR A 22 -14.32 9.05 -16.64
C THR A 22 -14.99 10.38 -16.42
N GLN A 23 -14.65 11.34 -17.28
CA GLN A 23 -15.36 12.62 -17.33
C GLN A 23 -16.87 12.41 -17.57
N LYS A 24 -17.23 11.37 -18.31
CA LYS A 24 -18.62 11.00 -18.58
C LYS A 24 -19.34 10.48 -17.33
N GLU A 25 -18.78 9.52 -16.60
CA GLU A 25 -19.36 9.02 -15.34
C GLU A 25 -19.41 10.10 -14.26
N ILE A 26 -18.40 10.95 -14.17
CA ILE A 26 -18.38 12.05 -13.20
C ILE A 26 -19.50 13.03 -13.53
N ALA A 27 -19.68 13.36 -14.81
CA ALA A 27 -20.77 14.21 -15.27
C ALA A 27 -22.14 13.61 -14.90
N GLU A 28 -22.34 12.31 -15.13
CA GLU A 28 -23.58 11.59 -14.76
C GLU A 28 -23.79 11.54 -13.23
N LYS A 29 -22.76 11.20 -12.44
CA LYS A 29 -22.83 11.09 -10.96
C LYS A 29 -23.05 12.43 -10.27
N VAL A 30 -22.46 13.50 -10.79
CA VAL A 30 -22.54 14.86 -10.24
C VAL A 30 -23.79 15.60 -10.75
N GLY A 31 -24.39 15.13 -11.85
CA GLY A 31 -25.57 15.73 -12.47
C GLY A 31 -25.24 16.98 -13.29
N VAL A 32 -24.09 17.00 -13.98
CA VAL A 32 -23.63 18.12 -14.82
C VAL A 32 -23.32 17.64 -16.25
N THR A 33 -23.20 18.56 -17.20
CA THR A 33 -22.82 18.20 -18.58
C THR A 33 -21.32 17.93 -18.68
N GLU A 34 -20.90 17.02 -19.57
CA GLU A 34 -19.49 16.76 -19.85
C GLU A 34 -18.71 18.05 -20.19
N LYS A 35 -19.32 18.96 -20.96
CA LYS A 35 -18.73 20.28 -21.28
C LYS A 35 -18.44 21.12 -20.03
N THR A 36 -19.31 21.05 -19.03
CA THR A 36 -19.11 21.77 -17.76
C THR A 36 -17.95 21.16 -16.98
N LEU A 37 -17.84 19.84 -16.98
CA LEU A 37 -16.75 19.14 -16.32
C LEU A 37 -15.39 19.38 -17.01
N ILE A 38 -15.34 19.32 -18.35
CA ILE A 38 -14.14 19.65 -19.14
C ILE A 38 -13.65 21.06 -18.78
N LYS A 39 -14.58 22.02 -18.68
CA LYS A 39 -14.27 23.38 -18.26
C LYS A 39 -13.66 23.40 -16.85
N TRP A 40 -14.25 22.71 -15.87
CA TRP A 40 -13.70 22.64 -14.50
C TRP A 40 -12.32 21.99 -14.41
N ILE A 41 -12.07 20.97 -15.22
CA ILE A 41 -10.76 20.30 -15.29
C ILE A 41 -9.69 21.21 -15.93
N GLY A 42 -10.08 22.03 -16.90
CA GLY A 42 -9.19 22.97 -17.60
C GLY A 42 -9.02 24.33 -16.92
N GLU A 43 -9.90 24.68 -15.98
CA GLU A 43 -9.76 25.87 -15.14
C GLU A 43 -8.48 25.82 -14.28
N ASN A 44 -8.00 26.99 -13.83
CA ASN A 44 -6.79 27.12 -13.00
C ASN A 44 -5.54 26.44 -13.56
N ASP A 45 -5.30 26.56 -14.87
CA ASP A 45 -4.12 25.99 -15.55
C ASP A 45 -3.98 24.47 -15.32
N GLY A 46 -5.11 23.76 -15.38
CA GLY A 46 -5.14 22.31 -15.23
C GLY A 46 -4.74 21.81 -13.85
N GLU A 47 -5.01 22.59 -12.79
CA GLU A 47 -4.74 22.24 -11.39
C GLU A 47 -5.18 20.81 -11.05
N TRP A 48 -6.35 20.38 -11.54
CA TRP A 48 -6.87 19.05 -11.27
C TRP A 48 -6.03 17.95 -11.93
N LYS A 49 -5.49 18.20 -13.14
CA LYS A 49 -4.56 17.29 -13.82
C LYS A 49 -3.22 17.22 -13.10
N LYS A 50 -2.70 18.36 -12.64
CA LYS A 50 -1.45 18.43 -11.85
C LYS A 50 -1.60 17.70 -10.52
N LEU A 51 -2.72 17.92 -9.82
CA LEU A 51 -3.05 17.26 -8.56
C LEU A 51 -3.17 15.74 -8.76
N LYS A 52 -3.88 15.30 -9.81
CA LYS A 52 -3.98 13.88 -10.17
C LYS A 52 -2.61 13.26 -10.43
N LYS A 53 -1.76 13.92 -11.23
CA LYS A 53 -0.37 13.48 -11.49
C LYS A 53 0.43 13.37 -10.19
N SER A 54 0.34 14.38 -9.33
CA SER A 54 1.00 14.38 -8.02
C SER A 54 0.50 13.25 -7.12
N LEU A 55 -0.80 12.96 -7.11
CA LEU A 55 -1.37 11.86 -6.32
C LEU A 55 -0.93 10.49 -6.85
N MET A 56 -0.80 10.32 -8.17
CA MET A 56 -0.22 9.10 -8.76
C MET A 56 1.24 8.91 -8.34
N THR A 57 2.05 9.98 -8.36
CA THR A 57 3.43 9.90 -7.86
C THR A 57 3.49 9.62 -6.36
N THR A 58 2.56 10.17 -5.58
CA THR A 58 2.44 9.87 -4.15
C THR A 58 2.08 8.41 -3.92
N LYS A 59 1.18 7.83 -4.74
CA LYS A 59 0.80 6.42 -4.64
C LYS A 59 2.00 5.50 -4.83
N SER A 60 2.82 5.71 -5.86
CA SER A 60 4.07 4.96 -6.04
C SER A 60 5.03 5.14 -4.86
N ALA A 61 5.14 6.36 -4.33
CA ALA A 61 5.93 6.60 -3.12
C ALA A 61 5.39 5.88 -1.88
N GLN A 62 4.05 5.78 -1.73
CA GLN A 62 3.41 5.02 -0.65
C GLN A 62 3.66 3.52 -0.80
N ILE A 63 3.62 2.97 -2.02
CA ILE A 63 3.94 1.55 -2.27
C ILE A 63 5.39 1.25 -1.86
N ASN A 64 6.34 2.09 -2.29
CA ASN A 64 7.75 1.93 -1.92
C ASN A 64 7.93 1.98 -0.40
N ASN A 65 7.32 2.94 0.28
CA ASN A 65 7.35 3.04 1.73
C ASN A 65 6.76 1.79 2.42
N LEU A 66 5.67 1.23 1.91
CA LEU A 66 5.10 0.00 2.46
C LEU A 66 6.01 -1.21 2.28
N TYR A 67 6.72 -1.30 1.15
CA TYR A 67 7.75 -2.32 0.95
C TYR A 67 8.92 -2.17 1.93
N GLU A 68 9.41 -0.94 2.15
CA GLU A 68 10.45 -0.66 3.14
C GLU A 68 10.01 -1.04 4.57
N ILE A 69 8.75 -0.74 4.93
CA ILE A 69 8.20 -1.12 6.24
C ILE A 69 8.12 -2.64 6.35
N LEU A 70 7.68 -3.35 5.30
CA LEU A 70 7.60 -4.81 5.29
C LEU A 70 8.98 -5.45 5.47
N GLU A 71 9.98 -4.96 4.74
CA GLU A 71 11.36 -5.41 4.87
C GLU A 71 11.89 -5.20 6.29
N ARG A 72 11.71 -3.98 6.83
CA ARG A 72 12.13 -3.67 8.20
C ARG A 72 11.46 -4.57 9.23
N THR A 73 10.16 -4.84 9.10
CA THR A 73 9.44 -5.76 9.98
C THR A 73 10.00 -7.18 9.90
N ASN A 74 10.30 -7.67 8.69
CA ASN A 74 10.92 -8.99 8.51
C ASN A 74 12.32 -9.05 9.13
N ASP A 75 13.12 -7.99 8.98
CA ASP A 75 14.45 -7.90 9.59
C ASP A 75 14.40 -7.83 11.11
N GLU A 76 13.48 -7.07 11.69
CA GLU A 76 13.27 -7.03 13.13
C GLU A 76 12.89 -8.41 13.68
N ILE A 77 12.02 -9.16 12.98
CA ILE A 77 11.64 -10.53 13.37
C ILE A 77 12.83 -11.47 13.29
N LYS A 78 13.62 -11.39 12.20
CA LYS A 78 14.77 -12.27 11.98
C LYS A 78 15.89 -12.03 12.99
N ASN A 79 16.13 -10.77 13.37
CA ASN A 79 17.27 -10.37 14.19
C ASN A 79 16.95 -10.29 15.69
N ARG A 80 15.68 -10.44 16.12
CA ARG A 80 15.37 -10.38 17.55
C ARG A 80 15.94 -11.60 18.31
N PRO A 81 16.41 -11.41 19.56
CA PRO A 81 16.97 -12.49 20.35
C PRO A 81 15.90 -13.52 20.73
N VAL A 82 16.31 -14.79 20.75
CA VAL A 82 15.47 -15.87 21.28
C VAL A 82 15.50 -15.83 22.81
N VAL A 83 14.34 -15.59 23.42
CA VAL A 83 14.13 -15.57 24.86
C VAL A 83 13.40 -16.85 25.26
N TYR A 84 13.95 -17.58 26.21
CA TYR A 84 13.38 -18.82 26.75
C TYR A 84 12.57 -18.55 28.02
N ASP A 85 11.50 -19.32 28.26
CA ASP A 85 10.65 -19.19 29.44
C ASP A 85 11.24 -19.97 30.62
N ILE A 86 12.31 -19.43 31.19
CA ILE A 86 13.03 -20.05 32.31
C ILE A 86 12.25 -19.81 33.62
N PRO A 87 11.87 -20.86 34.36
CA PRO A 87 11.15 -20.70 35.63
C PRO A 87 11.97 -19.92 36.65
N ALA A 88 11.30 -19.06 37.43
CA ALA A 88 11.95 -18.14 38.36
C ALA A 88 12.83 -18.79 39.43
N HIS A 89 12.64 -20.08 39.73
CA HIS A 89 13.48 -20.80 40.70
C HIS A 89 14.89 -21.06 40.16
N TYR A 90 15.06 -21.24 38.84
CA TYR A 90 16.37 -21.38 38.19
C TYR A 90 17.17 -20.07 38.13
N LEU A 91 16.46 -18.93 38.13
CA LEU A 91 17.06 -17.60 38.10
C LEU A 91 17.50 -17.10 39.49
N LYS A 92 17.06 -17.79 40.56
CA LYS A 92 17.30 -17.37 41.93
C LYS A 92 18.50 -18.11 42.54
N PRO A 93 19.33 -17.42 43.33
CA PRO A 93 20.39 -18.08 44.06
C PRO A 93 19.83 -19.03 45.12
N ILE A 94 20.45 -20.20 45.26
CA ILE A 94 20.24 -21.12 46.38
C ILE A 94 21.38 -20.97 47.38
N LYS A 95 21.05 -21.07 48.67
CA LYS A 95 22.04 -21.12 49.74
C LYS A 95 22.49 -22.56 49.92
N VAL A 96 23.78 -22.82 49.72
CA VAL A 96 24.39 -24.13 49.96
C VAL A 96 25.27 -24.01 51.21
N LYS A 97 25.16 -24.98 52.12
CA LYS A 97 26.04 -25.07 53.28
C LYS A 97 27.23 -25.95 52.95
N ASN A 98 28.43 -25.39 53.03
CA ASN A 98 29.66 -26.13 52.85
C ASN A 98 29.97 -27.01 54.07
N ALA A 99 30.81 -28.02 53.89
CA ALA A 99 31.25 -28.93 54.94
C ALA A 99 31.89 -28.20 56.15
N ASP A 100 32.49 -27.03 55.90
CA ASP A 100 33.12 -26.18 56.92
C ASP A 100 32.14 -25.26 57.67
N GLY A 101 30.83 -25.41 57.45
CA GLY A 101 29.79 -24.58 58.10
C GLY A 101 29.63 -23.18 57.52
N SER A 102 30.40 -22.82 56.48
CA SER A 102 30.24 -21.58 55.72
C SER A 102 29.06 -21.68 54.74
N GLU A 103 28.29 -20.60 54.61
CA GLU A 103 27.20 -20.51 53.62
C GLU A 103 27.75 -19.94 52.30
N SER A 104 27.55 -20.65 51.19
CA SER A 104 27.81 -20.15 49.83
C SER A 104 26.50 -19.88 49.10
N VAL A 105 26.57 -18.94 48.16
CA VAL A 105 25.46 -18.59 47.28
C VAL A 105 25.78 -19.13 45.90
N GLU A 106 24.99 -20.10 45.41
CA GLU A 106 25.19 -20.70 44.10
C GLU A 106 23.93 -20.57 43.24
N PHE A 107 24.10 -20.41 41.93
CA PHE A 107 23.00 -20.46 40.97
C PHE A 107 22.81 -21.90 40.51
N ILE A 108 21.55 -22.31 40.35
CA ILE A 108 21.22 -23.60 39.73
C ILE A 108 21.77 -23.57 38.31
N LYS A 109 22.61 -24.54 37.96
CA LYS A 109 23.10 -24.70 36.58
C LYS A 109 21.96 -25.25 35.72
N TYR A 110 21.71 -24.60 34.58
CA TYR A 110 20.72 -25.05 33.60
C TYR A 110 21.20 -24.70 32.20
N ASP A 111 20.75 -25.46 31.20
CA ASP A 111 20.81 -25.04 29.81
C ASP A 111 19.53 -24.27 29.48
N LYS A 112 19.69 -23.09 28.85
CA LYS A 112 18.55 -22.27 28.43
C LYS A 112 17.72 -22.97 27.34
N GLU A 113 18.35 -23.84 26.55
CA GLU A 113 17.74 -24.53 25.41
C GLU A 113 16.76 -25.65 25.83
N ASP A 114 16.84 -26.10 27.09
CA ASP A 114 15.91 -27.08 27.67
C ASP A 114 14.51 -26.51 27.93
N PHE A 115 14.36 -25.18 27.89
CA PHE A 115 13.11 -24.48 28.17
C PHE A 115 12.38 -24.07 26.87
N PRO A 116 11.04 -23.92 26.90
CA PRO A 116 10.31 -23.47 25.73
C PRO A 116 10.65 -22.02 25.38
N ILE A 117 10.57 -21.69 24.09
CA ILE A 117 10.79 -20.33 23.60
C ILE A 117 9.60 -19.44 23.99
N LYS A 118 9.89 -18.36 24.71
CA LYS A 118 8.94 -17.30 25.07
C LYS A 118 8.80 -16.26 23.96
N ILE A 119 9.93 -15.87 23.36
CA ILE A 119 10.01 -14.93 22.23
C ILE A 119 11.05 -15.52 21.28
N GLY A 120 10.64 -16.00 20.11
CA GLY A 120 11.57 -16.56 19.11
C GLY A 120 11.75 -15.63 17.94
N ASN A 121 12.79 -15.81 17.12
CA ASN A 121 13.09 -15.01 15.93
C ASN A 121 12.21 -15.34 14.69
N PHE A 122 10.95 -15.68 14.93
CA PHE A 122 9.95 -16.04 13.92
C PHE A 122 8.66 -15.25 14.17
N ALA A 123 7.85 -14.99 13.15
CA ALA A 123 6.67 -14.12 13.29
C ALA A 123 5.71 -14.61 14.39
N ASN A 124 5.33 -13.70 15.29
CA ASN A 124 4.24 -13.92 16.25
C ASN A 124 2.90 -13.46 15.65
N THR A 125 1.79 -13.69 16.36
CA THR A 125 0.44 -13.32 15.88
C THR A 125 0.29 -11.83 15.52
N LYS A 126 0.94 -10.93 16.28
CA LYS A 126 0.91 -9.47 16.01
C LYS A 126 1.73 -9.12 14.78
N ASP A 127 2.91 -9.74 14.63
CA ASP A 127 3.78 -9.56 13.47
C ASP A 127 3.04 -10.02 12.20
N SER A 128 2.44 -11.21 12.24
CA SER A 128 1.65 -11.75 11.14
C SER A 128 0.48 -10.86 10.75
N ALA A 129 -0.25 -10.31 11.72
CA ALA A 129 -1.33 -9.37 11.45
C ALA A 129 -0.82 -8.07 10.80
N THR A 130 0.34 -7.58 11.24
CA THR A 130 0.97 -6.37 10.67
C THR A 130 1.42 -6.62 9.23
N ILE A 131 2.12 -7.73 8.98
CA ILE A 131 2.56 -8.16 7.64
C ILE A 131 1.36 -8.34 6.71
N GLN A 132 0.28 -8.97 7.19
CA GLN A 132 -0.97 -9.10 6.43
C GLN A 132 -1.58 -7.74 6.08
N GLY A 133 -1.61 -6.79 7.02
CA GLY A 133 -2.12 -5.44 6.80
C GLY A 133 -1.31 -4.67 5.76
N ILE A 134 0.02 -4.74 5.84
CA ILE A 134 0.93 -4.12 4.87
C ILE A 134 0.75 -4.76 3.49
N THR A 135 0.80 -6.09 3.41
CA THR A 135 0.65 -6.84 2.15
C THR A 135 -0.69 -6.56 1.49
N SER A 136 -1.77 -6.49 2.27
CA SER A 136 -3.10 -6.15 1.74
C SER A 136 -3.14 -4.71 1.21
N SER A 137 -2.46 -3.78 1.87
CA SER A 137 -2.36 -2.39 1.44
C SER A 137 -1.53 -2.25 0.16
N ILE A 138 -0.40 -2.96 0.07
CA ILE A 138 0.41 -3.06 -1.14
C ILE A 138 -0.44 -3.62 -2.28
N ASN A 139 -1.03 -4.81 -2.13
CA ASN A 139 -1.86 -5.42 -3.17
C ASN A 139 -3.02 -4.53 -3.62
N LYS A 140 -3.62 -3.78 -2.70
CA LYS A 140 -4.67 -2.82 -3.04
C LYS A 140 -4.12 -1.66 -3.86
N LEU A 141 -2.99 -1.08 -3.46
CA LEU A 141 -2.38 0.03 -4.18
C LEU A 141 -1.79 -0.44 -5.53
N GLU A 142 -1.17 -1.61 -5.60
CA GLU A 142 -0.62 -2.18 -6.85
C GLU A 142 -1.70 -2.68 -7.81
N GLY A 143 -2.72 -3.38 -7.28
CA GLY A 143 -3.83 -3.91 -8.06
C GLY A 143 -4.76 -2.82 -8.60
N GLU A 144 -4.80 -1.66 -7.95
CA GLU A 144 -5.32 -0.45 -8.55
C GLU A 144 -4.33 0.08 -9.61
N THR A 145 -4.13 -0.65 -10.73
CA THR A 145 -3.55 -0.03 -11.93
C THR A 145 -4.48 1.12 -12.28
N SER A 146 -4.01 2.35 -12.16
CA SER A 146 -4.89 3.47 -12.38
C SER A 146 -5.24 3.48 -13.86
N ILE A 147 -6.51 3.71 -14.20
CA ILE A 147 -6.94 3.96 -15.58
C ILE A 147 -6.04 4.99 -16.28
N GLY A 148 -5.42 5.91 -15.53
CA GLY A 148 -4.48 6.89 -16.04
C GLY A 148 -3.14 6.27 -16.48
N ASP A 149 -2.66 5.26 -15.76
CA ASP A 149 -1.45 4.53 -16.12
C ASP A 149 -1.71 3.65 -17.35
N SER A 150 -2.86 2.96 -17.39
CA SER A 150 -3.30 2.24 -18.58
C SER A 150 -3.38 3.17 -19.78
N VAL A 151 -4.00 4.35 -19.63
CA VAL A 151 -4.13 5.35 -20.70
C VAL A 151 -2.77 5.88 -21.17
N ASN A 152 -1.83 6.16 -20.26
CA ASN A 152 -0.47 6.58 -20.64
C ASN A 152 0.25 5.50 -21.47
N VAL A 153 0.23 4.24 -21.01
CA VAL A 153 0.83 3.12 -21.76
C VAL A 153 0.14 2.92 -23.11
N GLY A 154 -1.18 3.07 -23.17
CA GLY A 154 -1.93 3.00 -24.41
C GLY A 154 -1.61 4.12 -25.40
N MET A 155 -1.35 5.34 -24.90
CA MET A 155 -0.92 6.47 -25.73
C MET A 155 0.49 6.25 -26.28
N GLU A 156 1.45 5.87 -25.44
CA GLU A 156 2.83 5.55 -25.89
C GLU A 156 2.83 4.42 -26.92
N PHE A 157 2.00 3.39 -26.71
CA PHE A 157 1.84 2.31 -27.67
C PHE A 157 1.17 2.76 -28.98
N CYS A 158 0.16 3.62 -28.91
CA CYS A 158 -0.46 4.20 -30.11
C CYS A 158 0.52 5.07 -30.90
N GLU A 159 1.35 5.88 -30.22
CA GLU A 159 2.39 6.70 -30.84
C GLU A 159 3.42 5.82 -31.55
N TYR A 160 3.93 4.77 -30.88
CA TYR A 160 4.84 3.80 -31.48
C TYR A 160 4.26 3.13 -32.74
N VAL A 161 3.00 2.70 -32.69
CA VAL A 161 2.35 2.09 -33.85
C VAL A 161 2.09 3.12 -34.95
N SER A 162 1.80 4.38 -34.60
CA SER A 162 1.53 5.43 -35.57
C SER A 162 2.72 5.75 -36.47
N ASP A 163 3.94 5.60 -35.96
CA ASP A 163 5.19 5.75 -36.71
C ASP A 163 5.40 4.62 -37.74
N ILE A 164 4.77 3.46 -37.53
CA ILE A 164 4.88 2.28 -38.40
C ILE A 164 3.71 2.23 -39.39
N ASP A 165 2.48 2.33 -38.88
CA ASP A 165 1.23 2.23 -39.64
C ASP A 165 0.16 3.11 -38.98
N PHE A 166 0.02 4.32 -39.52
CA PHE A 166 -0.94 5.30 -39.04
C PHE A 166 -2.41 4.84 -39.13
N PRO A 167 -2.91 4.28 -40.26
CA PRO A 167 -4.25 3.70 -40.33
C PRO A 167 -4.54 2.63 -39.26
N PHE A 168 -3.56 1.77 -38.96
CA PHE A 168 -3.71 0.74 -37.93
C PHE A 168 -3.70 1.32 -36.52
N ALA A 169 -2.86 2.33 -36.26
CA ALA A 169 -2.84 3.05 -34.98
C ALA A 169 -4.20 3.69 -34.66
N GLN A 170 -4.91 4.22 -35.67
CA GLN A 170 -6.27 4.75 -35.48
C GLN A 170 -7.25 3.67 -35.00
N LYS A 171 -7.18 2.45 -35.54
CA LYS A 171 -8.00 1.32 -35.07
C LYS A 171 -7.63 0.89 -33.66
N ILE A 172 -6.34 0.86 -33.33
CA ILE A 172 -5.88 0.53 -31.98
C ILE A 172 -6.39 1.57 -30.98
N ALA A 173 -6.29 2.86 -31.28
CA ALA A 173 -6.81 3.92 -30.43
C ALA A 173 -8.32 3.76 -30.18
N GLU A 174 -9.09 3.36 -31.19
CA GLU A 174 -10.54 3.11 -31.08
C GLU A 174 -10.85 1.92 -30.16
N TYR A 175 -10.16 0.78 -30.34
CA TYR A 175 -10.30 -0.38 -29.44
C TYR A 175 -9.81 -0.10 -28.03
N PHE A 176 -8.75 0.70 -27.90
CA PHE A 176 -8.21 1.10 -26.62
C PHE A 176 -9.19 2.02 -25.88
N ASP A 177 -9.84 2.96 -26.56
CA ASP A 177 -10.94 3.76 -25.99
C ASP A 177 -12.11 2.88 -25.54
N MET A 178 -12.49 1.86 -26.32
CA MET A 178 -13.52 0.88 -25.94
C MET A 178 -13.12 0.06 -24.69
N PHE A 179 -11.86 -0.38 -24.62
CA PHE A 179 -11.32 -1.13 -23.48
C PHE A 179 -11.32 -0.28 -22.20
N ILE A 180 -10.88 0.97 -22.31
CA ILE A 180 -10.90 1.92 -21.19
C ILE A 180 -12.36 2.14 -20.73
N ARG A 181 -13.32 2.34 -21.64
CA ARG A 181 -14.76 2.43 -21.28
C ARG A 181 -15.29 1.20 -20.54
N GLN A 182 -14.81 0.00 -20.87
CA GLN A 182 -15.22 -1.23 -20.19
C GLN A 182 -14.65 -1.32 -18.77
N GLN A 183 -13.40 -0.89 -18.56
CA GLN A 183 -12.75 -0.89 -17.24
C GLN A 183 -13.31 0.14 -16.27
N LEU A 184 -14.14 1.06 -16.77
CA LEU A 184 -14.75 2.15 -16.03
C LEU A 184 -16.20 1.87 -15.61
N GLN A 185 -16.79 0.77 -16.06
CA GLN A 185 -18.06 0.23 -15.57
C GLN A 185 -17.89 -0.48 -14.23
#